data_AF-A0A1Y3NK17-F1
#
_entry.id   AF-A0A1Y3NK17-F1
#
_cell.length_a   1.000
_cell.length_b   1.000
_cell.length_c   1.000
_cell.angle_alpha   90.00
_cell.angle_beta   90.00
_cell.angle_gamma   90.00
#
_symmetry.space_group_name_H-M   'P 1'
#
loop_
_entity.id
_entity.type
_entity.pdbx_description
1 polymer ?
#
loop_
_entity_poly.entity_id
_entity_poly.type
_entity_poly.pdbx_seq_one_letter_code
_entity_poly.pdbx_strand_id
1 'polypeptide(L)'
;MELEMEMQKYVWLFPIIFIIHDMEEIIGLGIWLRKNKELLKEKYSFVIKTYKNFSTEGFSLAVFEELIICVLISLLALVVNNELMWYVWLGGFIGCTIHFVVHIGQSVILRQYIPAGP
;
A
#
# COMPACT_ATOMS: atom_id res chain seq x y z
N MET A 1 7.82 -5.49 28.29
CA MET A 1 9.20 -4.96 28.38
C MET A 1 10.17 -5.56 27.36
N GLU A 2 10.59 -6.84 27.43
CA GLU A 2 11.49 -7.42 26.40
C GLU A 2 10.85 -7.47 25.00
N LEU A 3 9.58 -7.88 24.92
CA LEU A 3 8.85 -7.94 23.65
C LEU A 3 8.70 -6.54 23.01
N GLU A 4 8.48 -5.51 23.83
CA GLU A 4 8.35 -4.11 23.37
C GLU A 4 9.69 -3.57 22.86
N MET A 5 10.80 -3.85 23.56
CA MET A 5 12.13 -3.47 23.08
C MET A 5 12.51 -4.14 21.76
N GLU A 6 12.07 -5.39 21.54
CA GLU A 6 12.25 -6.04 20.24
C GLU A 6 11.41 -5.37 19.14
N MET A 7 10.14 -5.06 19.40
CA MET A 7 9.27 -4.40 18.41
C MET A 7 9.74 -2.99 18.03
N GLN A 8 10.35 -2.25 18.96
CA GLN A 8 10.93 -0.93 18.68
C GLN A 8 11.97 -0.97 17.55
N LYS A 9 12.73 -2.07 17.41
CA LYS A 9 13.73 -2.22 16.33
C LYS A 9 13.08 -2.32 14.95
N TYR A 10 11.83 -2.76 14.89
CA TYR A 10 11.11 -3.05 13.64
C TYR A 10 10.07 -1.98 13.30
N VAL A 11 9.86 -0.98 14.15
CA VAL A 11 8.79 0.02 14.00
C VAL A 11 8.81 0.74 12.64
N TRP A 12 9.99 0.96 12.08
CA TRP A 12 10.17 1.64 10.80
C TRP A 12 9.93 0.75 9.58
N LEU A 13 9.82 -0.57 9.74
CA LEU A 13 9.47 -1.46 8.63
C LEU A 13 8.14 -1.09 8.01
N PHE A 14 7.17 -0.66 8.82
CA PHE A 14 5.85 -0.30 8.32
C PHE A 14 5.89 0.85 7.30
N PRO A 15 6.31 2.08 7.64
CA PRO A 15 6.33 3.17 6.66
C PRO A 15 7.33 2.95 5.52
N ILE A 16 8.45 2.24 5.76
CA ILE A 16 9.46 1.98 4.73
C ILE A 16 8.94 1.02 3.66
N ILE A 17 8.34 -0.11 4.07
CA ILE A 17 7.82 -1.09 3.11
C ILE A 17 6.63 -0.50 2.36
N PHE A 18 5.74 0.22 3.05
CA PHE A 18 4.64 0.94 2.43
C PHE A 18 5.14 1.85 1.29
N ILE A 19 6.05 2.79 1.56
CA ILE A 19 6.46 3.74 0.52
C ILE A 19 7.23 3.10 -0.62
N ILE A 20 8.02 2.04 -0.38
CA ILE A 20 8.73 1.33 -1.46
C ILE A 20 7.73 0.69 -2.42
N HIS A 21 6.71 0.02 -1.89
CA HIS A 21 5.64 -0.60 -2.69
C HIS A 21 4.88 0.46 -3.49
N ASP A 22 4.34 1.47 -2.83
CA ASP A 22 3.52 2.48 -3.50
C ASP A 22 4.32 3.33 -4.49
N MET A 23 5.63 3.53 -4.28
CA MET A 23 6.49 4.18 -5.28
C MET A 23 6.58 3.37 -6.58
N GLU A 24 6.66 2.05 -6.50
CA GLU A 24 6.60 1.18 -7.68
C GLU A 24 5.27 1.39 -8.42
N GLU A 25 4.16 1.44 -7.69
CA GLU A 25 2.83 1.63 -8.25
C GLU A 25 2.65 3.02 -8.88
N ILE A 26 3.16 4.09 -8.24
CA ILE A 26 3.11 5.46 -8.79
C ILE A 26 3.77 5.52 -10.16
N ILE A 27 4.93 4.86 -10.30
CA ILE A 27 5.68 4.80 -11.56
C ILE A 27 4.95 3.91 -12.58
N GLY A 28 4.43 2.77 -12.13
CA GLY A 28 4.01 1.67 -12.99
C GLY A 28 2.55 1.67 -13.42
N LEU A 29 1.62 2.01 -12.52
CA LEU A 29 0.18 1.83 -12.71
C LEU A 29 -0.34 2.60 -13.93
N GLY A 30 0.02 3.89 -14.05
CA GLY A 30 -0.41 4.70 -15.18
C GLY A 30 0.07 4.16 -16.54
N ILE A 31 1.31 3.63 -16.59
CA ILE A 31 1.86 3.00 -17.79
C ILE A 31 1.09 1.71 -18.11
N TRP A 32 0.81 0.90 -17.08
CA TRP A 32 0.11 -0.37 -17.23
C TRP A 32 -1.34 -0.20 -17.69
N LEU A 33 -2.09 0.76 -17.11
CA LEU A 33 -3.47 1.06 -17.50
C LEU A 33 -3.56 1.46 -18.98
N ARG A 34 -2.61 2.27 -19.46
CA ARG A 34 -2.56 2.68 -20.87
C ARG A 34 -2.23 1.51 -21.81
N LYS A 35 -1.27 0.65 -21.43
CA LYS A 35 -0.87 -0.52 -22.23
C LYS A 35 -1.97 -1.58 -22.32
N ASN A 36 -2.77 -1.74 -21.25
CA ASN A 36 -3.75 -2.83 -21.14
C ASN A 36 -5.20 -2.38 -21.38
N LYS A 37 -5.41 -1.15 -21.86
CA LYS A 37 -6.74 -0.54 -21.98
C LYS A 37 -7.75 -1.40 -22.73
N GLU A 38 -7.39 -1.99 -23.87
CA GLU A 38 -8.32 -2.83 -24.64
C GLU A 38 -8.65 -4.14 -23.91
N LEU A 39 -7.64 -4.80 -23.32
CA LEU A 39 -7.83 -6.02 -22.53
C LEU A 39 -8.71 -5.78 -21.30
N LEU A 40 -8.51 -4.67 -20.61
CA LEU A 40 -9.33 -4.29 -19.45
C LEU A 40 -10.76 -3.94 -19.86
N LYS A 41 -10.96 -3.32 -21.03
CA LYS A 41 -12.30 -2.98 -21.51
C LYS A 41 -13.12 -4.23 -21.83
N GLU A 42 -12.48 -5.23 -22.41
CA GLU A 42 -13.13 -6.48 -22.84
C GLU A 42 -13.37 -7.45 -21.67
N LYS A 43 -12.36 -7.67 -20.81
CA LYS A 43 -12.40 -8.74 -19.79
C LYS A 43 -12.59 -8.24 -18.36
N TYR A 44 -12.19 -7.01 -18.07
CA TYR A 44 -12.14 -6.47 -16.70
C TYR A 44 -12.74 -5.06 -16.64
N SER A 45 -13.93 -4.89 -17.22
CA SER A 45 -14.56 -3.56 -17.39
C SER A 45 -14.77 -2.81 -16.07
N PHE A 46 -14.82 -3.51 -14.93
CA PHE A 46 -14.86 -2.91 -13.60
C PHE A 46 -13.57 -2.10 -13.30
N VAL A 47 -12.39 -2.61 -13.68
CA VAL A 47 -11.10 -1.95 -13.44
C VAL A 47 -11.04 -0.63 -14.19
N ILE A 48 -11.44 -0.61 -15.47
CA ILE A 48 -11.49 0.64 -16.25
C ILE A 48 -12.46 1.66 -15.66
N LYS A 49 -13.58 1.21 -15.08
CA LYS A 49 -14.53 2.12 -14.43
C LYS A 49 -13.92 2.74 -13.18
N THR A 50 -13.25 1.95 -12.35
CA THR A 50 -12.53 2.43 -11.15
C THR A 50 -11.46 3.45 -11.51
N TYR A 51 -10.69 3.20 -12.58
CA TYR A 51 -9.57 4.04 -13.00
C TYR A 51 -9.90 5.05 -14.09
N LYS A 52 -11.18 5.30 -14.38
CA LYS A 52 -11.61 6.17 -15.49
C LYS A 52 -11.01 7.57 -15.41
N ASN A 53 -10.88 8.10 -14.19
CA ASN A 53 -10.36 9.43 -13.90
C ASN A 53 -8.99 9.37 -13.20
N PHE A 54 -8.23 8.28 -13.39
CA PHE A 54 -6.92 8.12 -12.79
C PHE A 54 -5.97 9.24 -13.22
N SER A 55 -5.30 9.87 -12.25
CA SER A 55 -4.14 10.73 -12.46
C SER A 55 -3.01 10.26 -11.56
N THR A 56 -1.77 10.29 -12.08
CA THR A 56 -0.60 9.92 -11.28
C THR A 56 -0.42 10.89 -10.12
N GLU A 57 -0.77 12.18 -10.30
CA GLU A 57 -0.70 13.21 -9.28
C GLU A 57 -1.70 12.96 -8.15
N GLY A 58 -2.95 12.61 -8.48
CA GLY A 58 -3.98 12.30 -7.49
C GLY A 58 -3.66 11.03 -6.71
N PHE A 59 -3.16 10.00 -7.40
CA PHE A 59 -2.69 8.78 -6.75
C PHE A 59 -1.49 9.05 -5.82
N SER A 60 -0.49 9.81 -6.29
CA SER A 60 0.68 10.18 -5.47
C SER A 60 0.28 10.98 -4.23
N LEU A 61 -0.74 11.84 -4.32
CA LEU A 61 -1.26 12.56 -3.16
C LEU A 61 -1.89 11.61 -2.14
N ALA A 62 -2.69 10.64 -2.57
CA ALA A 62 -3.28 9.63 -1.69
C ALA A 62 -2.19 8.81 -0.98
N VAL A 63 -1.18 8.32 -1.72
CA VAL A 63 -0.02 7.62 -1.15
C VAL A 63 0.70 8.48 -0.11
N PHE A 64 0.88 9.77 -0.39
CA PHE A 64 1.52 10.69 0.54
C PHE A 64 0.72 10.88 1.84
N GLU A 65 -0.60 11.03 1.74
CA GLU A 65 -1.49 11.13 2.91
C GLU A 65 -1.43 9.85 3.78
N GLU A 66 -1.47 8.67 3.16
CA GLU A 66 -1.35 7.40 3.86
C GLU A 66 0.05 7.19 4.48
N LEU A 67 1.11 7.62 3.80
CA LEU A 67 2.47 7.60 4.36
C LEU A 67 2.56 8.44 5.64
N ILE A 68 1.96 9.64 5.65
CA ILE A 68 1.92 10.48 6.86
C ILE A 68 1.25 9.71 8.00
N ILE A 69 0.13 9.04 7.74
CA ILE A 69 -0.56 8.23 8.75
C ILE A 69 0.33 7.09 9.25
N CYS A 70 0.99 6.35 8.36
CA CYS A 70 1.90 5.26 8.73
C CYS A 70 3.06 5.75 9.61
N VAL A 71 3.65 6.90 9.27
CA VAL A 71 4.72 7.54 10.05
C VAL A 71 4.20 8.01 11.41
N LEU A 72 3.02 8.64 11.46
CA LEU A 72 2.43 9.10 12.73
C LEU A 72 2.10 7.94 13.67
N ILE A 73 1.53 6.85 13.16
CA ILE A 73 1.26 5.64 13.97
C ILE A 73 2.57 5.06 14.51
N SER A 74 3.62 5.00 13.69
CA SER A 74 4.95 4.51 14.08
C SER A 74 5.61 5.40 15.14
N LEU A 75 5.53 6.72 14.98
CA LEU A 75 6.02 7.68 15.97
C LEU A 75 5.25 7.60 17.29
N LEU A 76 3.92 7.51 17.23
CA LEU A 76 3.08 7.39 18.41
C LEU A 76 3.35 6.09 19.18
N ALA A 77 3.58 4.97 18.48
CA ALA A 77 4.00 3.72 19.10
C ALA A 77 5.30 3.87 19.89
N LEU A 78 6.29 4.58 19.33
CA LEU A 78 7.57 4.86 20.00
C LEU A 78 7.44 5.81 21.19
N VAL A 79 6.72 6.92 21.03
CA VAL A 79 6.66 8.00 22.03
C VAL A 79 5.77 7.62 23.21
N VAL A 80 4.61 7.03 22.95
CA VAL A 80 3.66 6.64 24.01
C VAL A 80 4.12 5.33 24.66
N ASN A 81 4.72 4.43 23.88
CA ASN A 81 5.30 3.16 24.32
C ASN A 81 4.41 2.36 25.30
N ASN A 82 3.16 2.12 24.90
CA ASN A 82 2.23 1.26 25.62
C ASN A 82 1.66 0.17 24.69
N GLU A 83 1.10 -0.88 25.30
CA GLU A 83 0.59 -2.03 24.56
C GLU A 83 -0.47 -1.64 23.51
N LEU A 84 -1.37 -0.71 23.85
CA LEU A 84 -2.43 -0.27 22.94
C LEU A 84 -1.85 0.31 21.64
N MET A 85 -0.86 1.21 21.73
CA MET A 85 -0.25 1.81 20.55
C MET A 85 0.55 0.80 19.73
N TRP A 86 1.20 -0.17 20.39
CA TRP A 86 1.85 -1.28 19.69
C TRP A 86 0.85 -2.17 18.95
N TYR A 87 -0.34 -2.42 19.51
CA TYR A 87 -1.41 -3.13 18.81
C TYR A 87 -2.00 -2.34 17.65
N VAL A 88 -2.12 -1.02 17.77
CA VAL A 88 -2.53 -0.15 16.64
C VAL A 88 -1.49 -0.20 15.53
N TRP A 89 -0.20 -0.10 15.86
CA TRP A 89 0.89 -0.24 14.89
C TRP A 89 0.88 -1.62 14.22
N LEU A 90 0.74 -2.69 15.00
CA LEU A 90 0.67 -4.05 14.49
C LEU A 90 -0.54 -4.26 13.57
N GLY A 91 -1.70 -3.72 13.93
CA GLY A 91 -2.91 -3.76 13.11
C GLY A 91 -2.71 -3.04 11.78
N GLY A 92 -2.10 -1.85 11.79
CA GLY A 92 -1.73 -1.12 10.58
C GLY A 92 -0.76 -1.92 9.69
N PHE A 93 0.27 -2.50 10.30
CA PHE A 93 1.26 -3.30 9.59
C PHE A 93 0.68 -4.59 8.97
N ILE A 94 -0.26 -5.24 9.68
CA ILE A 94 -1.01 -6.38 9.14
C ILE A 94 -1.89 -5.94 7.98
N GLY A 95 -2.60 -4.81 8.11
CA GLY A 95 -3.40 -4.24 7.02
C GLY A 95 -2.58 -3.99 5.76
N CYS A 96 -1.41 -3.37 5.93
CA CYS A 96 -0.43 -3.15 4.86
C CYS A 96 0.05 -4.47 4.22
N THR A 97 0.32 -5.49 5.04
CA THR A 97 0.69 -6.82 4.54
C THR A 97 -0.43 -7.47 3.73
N ILE A 98 -1.69 -7.36 4.19
CA ILE A 98 -2.86 -7.88 3.46
C ILE A 98 -2.99 -7.17 2.11
N HIS A 99 -2.81 -5.84 2.08
CA HIS A 99 -2.81 -5.07 0.85
C HIS A 99 -1.79 -5.62 -0.18
N PHE A 100 -0.54 -5.91 0.23
CA PHE A 100 0.43 -6.54 -0.67
C PHE A 100 0.00 -7.92 -1.18
N VAL A 101 -0.58 -8.75 -0.31
CA VAL A 101 -1.08 -10.07 -0.70
C VAL A 101 -2.21 -9.96 -1.75
N VAL A 102 -3.08 -8.96 -1.61
CA VAL A 102 -4.12 -8.67 -2.60
C VAL A 102 -3.50 -8.34 -3.96
N HIS A 103 -2.49 -7.46 -4.01
CA HIS A 103 -1.79 -7.12 -5.25
C HIS A 103 -1.11 -8.32 -5.90
N ILE A 104 -0.42 -9.16 -5.11
CA ILE A 104 0.19 -10.39 -5.62
C ILE A 104 -0.89 -11.32 -6.23
N GLY A 105 -2.04 -11.47 -5.55
CA GLY A 105 -3.16 -12.25 -6.07
C GLY A 105 -3.70 -11.70 -7.39
N GLN A 106 -3.89 -10.38 -7.48
CA GLN A 106 -4.30 -9.72 -8.71
C GLN A 106 -3.27 -9.93 -9.84
N SER A 107 -1.96 -9.89 -9.54
CA SER A 107 -0.85 -10.12 -10.50
C SER A 107 -0.87 -11.50 -11.09
N VAL A 108 -1.10 -12.51 -10.25
CA VAL A 108 -1.20 -13.90 -10.68
C VAL A 108 -2.44 -14.14 -11.55
N ILE A 109 -3.59 -13.59 -11.16
CA ILE A 109 -4.85 -13.75 -11.90
C ILE A 109 -4.77 -13.08 -13.28
N LEU A 110 -4.25 -11.86 -13.33
CA LEU A 110 -4.12 -11.10 -14.58
C LEU A 110 -2.92 -11.56 -15.42
N ARG A 111 -1.99 -12.31 -14.82
CA ARG A 111 -0.69 -12.69 -15.40
C ARG A 111 0.06 -11.46 -15.91
N GLN A 112 -0.02 -10.38 -15.14
CA GLN A 112 0.60 -9.10 -15.44
C GLN A 112 1.39 -8.64 -14.22
N TYR A 113 2.48 -7.93 -14.46
CA TYR A 113 3.38 -7.45 -13.40
C TYR A 113 2.76 -6.34 -12.55
N ILE A 114 1.81 -5.54 -13.09
CA ILE A 114 1.22 -4.41 -12.34
C ILE A 114 -0.30 -4.39 -12.40
N PRO A 115 -1.01 -5.16 -11.58
CA PRO A 115 -2.35 -4.83 -11.19
C PRO A 115 -2.29 -4.15 -9.83
N ALA A 116 -2.04 -2.86 -9.87
CA ALA A 116 -2.43 -1.98 -8.79
C ALA A 116 -3.91 -1.66 -9.03
N GLY A 117 -4.78 -2.34 -8.27
CA GLY A 117 -6.20 -2.05 -8.06
C GLY A 117 -6.37 -1.46 -6.65
N PRO A 118 -7.26 -0.48 -6.38
CA PRO A 118 -7.45 0.00 -5.01
C PRO A 118 -8.17 -1.07 -4.17
#